data_AF-A0A952LQS9-F1
#
_entry.id   AF-A0A952LQS9-F1
#
_cell.length_a   1.000
_cell.length_b   1.000
_cell.length_c   1.000
_cell.angle_alpha   90.00
_cell.angle_beta   90.00
_cell.angle_gamma   90.00
#
_symmetry.space_group_name_H-M   'P 1'
#
loop_
_entity.id
_entity.type
_entity.pdbx_description
1 polymer ?
#
loop_
_entity_poly.entity_id
_entity_poly.type
_entity_poly.pdbx_seq_one_letter_code
_entity_poly.pdbx_strand_id
1 'polypeptide(L)'
;MSQQPSSLHESYGRQQEVEAGSDRNFGWTFAVVFLVLGIAIPLLKHEAIQIWPFWVSGVFAVITMVAPKLLAPLKLIWFKFGLLLHKIISPIILGIIYYGIFTPTGLILKMLGKDLLRLKLDKSANTYWIHREPPGPPPESMINQY
;
A
#
# COMPACT_ATOMS: atom_id res chain seq x y z
N MET A 1 29.40 -17.03 -15.16
CA MET A 1 29.95 -15.71 -14.80
C MET A 1 29.29 -15.31 -13.49
N SER A 2 29.90 -15.73 -12.38
CA SER A 2 29.38 -15.63 -11.01
C SER A 2 29.49 -14.21 -10.48
N GLN A 3 28.38 -13.58 -10.15
CA GLN A 3 28.37 -12.28 -9.50
C GLN A 3 28.83 -12.42 -8.05
N GLN A 4 29.93 -11.77 -7.68
CA GLN A 4 30.34 -11.61 -6.28
C GLN A 4 29.29 -10.78 -5.52
N PRO A 5 29.00 -11.11 -4.25
CA PRO A 5 28.14 -10.27 -3.42
C PRO A 5 28.88 -8.97 -3.10
N SER A 6 28.29 -7.84 -3.48
CA SER A 6 28.76 -6.51 -3.08
C SER A 6 28.75 -6.39 -1.55
N SER A 7 29.87 -6.00 -0.95
CA SER A 7 30.05 -5.76 0.49
C SER A 7 29.36 -4.48 0.99
N LEU A 8 28.24 -4.10 0.40
CA LEU A 8 27.43 -2.94 0.78
C LEU A 8 26.31 -3.42 1.70
N HIS A 9 26.08 -2.72 2.82
CA HIS A 9 25.03 -3.03 3.78
C HIS A 9 23.60 -2.85 3.21
N GLU A 10 23.46 -2.16 2.07
CA GLU A 10 22.19 -1.92 1.41
C GLU A 10 22.04 -2.73 0.12
N SER A 11 21.07 -3.66 0.10
CA SER A 11 20.68 -4.42 -1.08
C SER A 11 19.65 -3.63 -1.90
N TYR A 12 20.09 -2.75 -2.81
CA TYR A 12 19.21 -1.98 -3.69
C TYR A 12 18.39 -2.82 -4.69
N GLY A 13 18.69 -4.11 -4.82
CA GLY A 13 18.02 -5.04 -5.73
C GLY A 13 16.87 -5.85 -5.13
N ARG A 14 16.40 -5.56 -3.91
CA ARG A 14 15.27 -6.30 -3.32
C ARG A 14 13.96 -5.87 -3.97
N GLN A 15 13.70 -6.38 -5.18
CA GLN A 15 12.34 -6.49 -5.68
C GLN A 15 11.63 -7.45 -4.71
N GLN A 16 10.74 -6.93 -3.87
CA GLN A 16 9.84 -7.78 -3.13
C GLN A 16 9.00 -8.52 -4.17
N GLU A 17 9.35 -9.78 -4.46
CA GLU A 17 8.48 -10.67 -5.21
C GLU A 17 7.18 -10.76 -4.40
N VAL A 18 6.13 -10.12 -4.93
CA VAL A 18 4.82 -10.19 -4.31
C VAL A 18 4.30 -11.60 -4.57
N GLU A 19 4.60 -12.51 -3.63
CA GLU A 19 4.15 -13.88 -3.71
C GLU A 19 2.61 -13.89 -3.68
N ALA A 20 2.01 -14.43 -4.74
CA ALA A 20 0.58 -14.65 -4.76
C ALA A 20 0.23 -15.63 -3.63
N GLY A 21 -0.65 -15.21 -2.71
CA GLY A 21 -1.01 -15.99 -1.52
C GLY A 21 -1.44 -17.44 -1.82
N SER A 22 -1.51 -18.26 -0.78
CA SER A 22 -1.85 -19.70 -0.90
C SER A 22 -3.17 -19.93 -1.65
N ASP A 23 -3.19 -20.92 -2.55
CA ASP A 23 -4.38 -21.31 -3.32
C ASP A 23 -5.58 -21.65 -2.41
N ARG A 24 -5.29 -22.23 -1.23
CA ARG A 24 -6.32 -22.55 -0.22
C ARG A 24 -6.95 -21.29 0.36
N ASN A 25 -6.14 -20.26 0.63
CA ASN A 25 -6.64 -19.02 1.20
C ASN A 25 -7.52 -18.28 0.19
N PHE A 26 -7.13 -18.28 -1.09
CA PHE A 26 -7.97 -17.74 -2.16
C PHE A 26 -9.34 -18.42 -2.21
N GLY A 27 -9.37 -19.76 -2.18
CA GLY A 27 -10.62 -20.51 -2.16
C GLY A 27 -11.53 -20.18 -0.96
N TRP A 28 -10.97 -20.13 0.24
CA TRP A 28 -11.71 -19.74 1.45
C TRP A 28 -12.22 -18.29 1.40
N THR A 29 -11.42 -17.35 0.87
CA THR A 29 -11.87 -15.96 0.75
C THR A 29 -13.11 -15.85 -0.14
N PHE A 30 -13.15 -16.57 -1.27
CA PHE A 30 -14.32 -16.54 -2.16
C PHE A 30 -15.53 -17.26 -1.56
N ALA A 31 -15.34 -18.39 -0.87
CA ALA A 31 -16.42 -19.05 -0.14
C ALA A 31 -17.07 -18.11 0.89
N VAL A 32 -16.26 -17.45 1.73
CA VAL A 32 -16.76 -16.49 2.72
C VAL A 32 -17.43 -15.30 2.04
N VAL A 33 -16.86 -14.75 0.96
CA VAL A 33 -17.46 -13.63 0.22
C VAL A 33 -18.84 -14.00 -0.32
N PHE A 34 -19.00 -15.15 -0.97
CA PHE A 34 -20.31 -15.56 -1.50
C PHE A 34 -21.32 -15.84 -0.39
N LEU A 35 -20.89 -16.40 0.74
CA LEU A 35 -21.74 -16.61 1.90
C LEU A 35 -22.21 -15.27 2.50
N VAL A 36 -21.29 -14.31 2.67
CA VAL A 36 -21.63 -12.96 3.16
C VAL A 36 -22.53 -12.24 2.18
N LEU A 37 -22.27 -12.30 0.86
CA LEU A 37 -23.12 -11.67 -0.15
C LEU A 37 -24.52 -12.31 -0.20
N GLY A 38 -24.62 -13.62 -0.05
CA GLY A 38 -25.89 -14.34 -0.01
C GLY A 38 -26.78 -13.95 1.17
N ILE A 39 -26.19 -13.44 2.25
CA ILE A 39 -26.91 -12.94 3.42
C ILE A 39 -27.10 -11.41 3.33
N ALA A 40 -26.04 -10.66 3.06
CA ALA A 40 -26.04 -9.20 3.08
C ALA A 40 -26.95 -8.58 2.02
N ILE A 41 -26.97 -9.12 0.79
CA ILE A 41 -27.79 -8.57 -0.31
C ILE A 41 -29.29 -8.66 0.00
N PRO A 42 -29.87 -9.81 0.36
CA PRO A 42 -31.30 -9.87 0.68
C PRO A 42 -31.66 -9.04 1.92
N LEU A 43 -30.78 -8.96 2.92
CA LEU A 43 -30.99 -8.10 4.10
C LEU A 43 -31.08 -6.61 3.72
N LEU A 44 -30.21 -6.14 2.82
CA LEU A 44 -30.21 -4.74 2.38
C LEU A 44 -31.42 -4.42 1.48
N LYS A 45 -31.83 -5.37 0.66
CA LYS A 45 -32.92 -5.19 -0.31
C LYS A 45 -34.31 -5.58 0.22
N HIS A 46 -34.40 -6.12 1.44
CA HIS A 46 -35.62 -6.69 2.01
C HIS A 46 -36.27 -7.75 1.08
N GLU A 47 -35.44 -8.51 0.38
CA GLU A 47 -35.88 -9.56 -0.55
C GLU A 47 -35.73 -10.95 0.08
N ALA A 48 -36.39 -11.95 -0.51
CA ALA A 48 -36.22 -13.34 -0.12
C ALA A 48 -34.76 -13.80 -0.32
N ILE A 49 -34.29 -14.66 0.59
CA ILE A 49 -32.94 -15.23 0.51
C ILE A 49 -32.81 -16.04 -0.77
N GLN A 50 -31.92 -15.61 -1.66
CA GLN A 50 -31.61 -16.35 -2.87
C GLN A 50 -30.66 -17.50 -2.52
N ILE A 51 -30.97 -18.70 -2.97
CA ILE A 51 -30.25 -19.94 -2.57
C ILE A 51 -28.96 -20.13 -3.38
N TRP A 52 -28.88 -19.55 -4.58
CA TRP A 52 -27.74 -19.73 -5.48
C TRP A 52 -26.36 -19.31 -4.91
N PRO A 53 -26.20 -18.24 -4.09
CA PRO A 53 -24.90 -17.87 -3.54
C PRO A 53 -24.37 -18.91 -2.54
N PHE A 54 -25.27 -19.58 -1.81
CA PHE A 54 -24.90 -20.66 -0.89
C PHE A 54 -24.39 -21.88 -1.63
N TRP A 55 -25.01 -22.22 -2.77
CA TRP A 55 -24.49 -23.26 -3.65
C TRP A 55 -23.09 -22.94 -4.18
N VAL A 56 -22.89 -21.71 -4.67
CA VAL A 56 -21.58 -21.26 -5.17
C VAL A 56 -20.54 -21.29 -4.05
N SER A 57 -20.88 -20.81 -2.85
CA SER A 57 -20.02 -20.89 -1.67
C SER A 57 -19.64 -22.34 -1.33
N GLY A 58 -20.61 -23.27 -1.33
CA GLY A 58 -20.37 -24.69 -1.06
C GLY A 58 -19.44 -25.34 -2.08
N VAL A 59 -19.63 -25.04 -3.36
CA VAL A 59 -18.75 -25.51 -4.44
C VAL A 59 -17.32 -25.00 -4.24
N PHE A 60 -17.14 -23.70 -3.95
CA PHE A 60 -15.82 -23.14 -3.67
C PHE A 60 -15.17 -23.80 -2.44
N ALA A 61 -15.91 -24.03 -1.36
CA ALA A 61 -15.38 -24.70 -0.17
C ALA A 61 -14.93 -26.15 -0.46
N VAL A 62 -15.73 -26.91 -1.22
CA VAL A 62 -15.39 -28.30 -1.60
C VAL A 62 -14.15 -28.33 -2.50
N ILE A 63 -14.08 -27.47 -3.52
CA ILE A 63 -12.91 -27.39 -4.41
C ILE A 63 -11.65 -27.01 -3.60
N THR A 64 -11.79 -26.10 -2.64
CA THR A 64 -10.69 -25.67 -1.76
C THR A 64 -10.15 -26.81 -0.90
N MET A 65 -11.02 -27.68 -0.40
CA MET A 65 -10.62 -28.84 0.41
C MET A 65 -10.00 -29.95 -0.44
N VAL A 66 -10.61 -30.29 -1.57
CA VAL A 66 -10.26 -31.46 -2.39
C VAL A 66 -9.12 -31.16 -3.38
N ALA A 67 -9.19 -30.02 -4.08
CA ALA A 67 -8.29 -29.71 -5.18
C ALA A 67 -7.98 -28.19 -5.28
N PRO A 68 -7.28 -27.61 -4.30
CA PRO A 68 -6.96 -26.17 -4.30
C PRO A 68 -6.15 -25.74 -5.53
N LYS A 69 -5.36 -26.65 -6.13
CA LYS A 69 -4.58 -26.40 -7.34
C LYS A 69 -5.45 -26.01 -8.56
N LEU A 70 -6.72 -26.42 -8.60
CA LEU A 70 -7.63 -26.04 -9.68
C LEU A 70 -7.95 -24.54 -9.66
N LEU A 71 -7.87 -23.91 -8.49
CA LEU A 71 -8.05 -22.47 -8.30
C LEU A 71 -6.80 -21.65 -8.65
N ALA A 72 -5.64 -22.28 -8.86
CA ALA A 72 -4.37 -21.59 -9.15
C ALA A 72 -4.42 -20.68 -10.40
N PRO A 73 -4.94 -21.10 -11.57
CA PRO A 73 -5.02 -20.20 -12.73
C PRO A 73 -5.96 -19.01 -12.49
N LEU A 74 -7.09 -19.25 -11.82
CA LEU A 74 -8.04 -18.19 -11.46
C LEU A 74 -7.43 -17.20 -10.47
N LYS A 75 -6.71 -17.70 -9.47
CA LYS A 75 -5.95 -16.89 -8.51
C LYS A 75 -4.94 -16.00 -9.22
N LEU A 76 -4.19 -16.54 -10.18
CA LEU A 76 -3.16 -15.77 -10.89
C LEU A 76 -3.78 -14.62 -11.70
N ILE A 77 -4.91 -14.86 -12.36
CA ILE A 77 -5.65 -13.83 -13.10
C ILE A 77 -6.16 -12.76 -12.13
N TRP A 78 -6.80 -13.17 -11.03
CA TRP A 78 -7.30 -12.26 -10.00
C TRP A 78 -6.17 -11.42 -9.38
N PHE A 79 -5.03 -12.04 -9.10
CA PHE A 79 -3.88 -11.37 -8.53
C PHE A 79 -3.28 -10.34 -9.50
N LYS A 80 -3.10 -10.70 -10.78
CA LYS A 80 -2.65 -9.76 -11.83
C LYS A 80 -3.62 -8.60 -12.00
N PHE A 81 -4.92 -8.87 -11.94
CA PHE A 81 -5.95 -7.83 -11.95
C PHE A 81 -5.81 -6.90 -10.75
N GLY A 82 -5.60 -7.44 -9.54
CA GLY A 82 -5.33 -6.65 -8.34
C GLY A 82 -4.09 -5.76 -8.47
N LEU A 83 -3.00 -6.27 -9.05
CA LEU A 83 -1.78 -5.49 -9.32
C LEU A 83 -2.03 -4.36 -10.33
N LEU A 84 -2.77 -4.64 -11.41
CA LEU A 84 -3.13 -3.61 -12.39
C LEU A 84 -4.00 -2.53 -11.76
N LEU A 85 -4.98 -2.93 -10.95
CA LEU A 85 -5.84 -2.01 -10.22
C LEU A 85 -5.03 -1.18 -9.22
N HIS A 86 -4.11 -1.79 -8.48
CA HIS A 86 -3.22 -1.09 -7.55
C HIS A 86 -2.36 -0.03 -8.27
N LYS A 87 -1.83 -0.35 -9.46
CA LYS A 87 -1.07 0.61 -10.28
C LYS A 87 -1.87 1.86 -10.63
N ILE A 88 -3.19 1.76 -10.74
CA ILE A 88 -4.09 2.88 -11.04
C ILE A 88 -4.54 3.58 -9.74
N ILE A 89 -4.92 2.81 -8.72
CA ILE A 89 -5.42 3.35 -7.44
C ILE A 89 -4.31 4.08 -6.68
N SER A 90 -3.08 3.56 -6.67
CA SER A 90 -1.96 4.16 -5.94
C SER A 90 -1.73 5.64 -6.32
N PRO A 91 -1.55 6.01 -7.59
CA PRO A 91 -1.40 7.41 -7.98
C PRO A 91 -2.68 8.22 -7.77
N ILE A 92 -3.87 7.62 -7.88
CA ILE A 92 -5.14 8.32 -7.59
C ILE A 92 -5.20 8.73 -6.12
N ILE A 93 -4.96 7.80 -5.19
CA ILE A 93 -4.95 8.08 -3.75
C ILE A 93 -3.88 9.12 -3.44
N LEU A 94 -2.68 8.98 -4.00
CA LEU A 94 -1.61 9.96 -3.83
C LEU A 94 -2.03 11.35 -4.33
N GLY A 95 -2.70 11.41 -5.48
CA GLY A 95 -3.26 12.66 -6.02
C GLY A 95 -4.32 13.27 -5.11
N ILE A 96 -5.26 12.46 -4.59
CA ILE A 96 -6.28 12.93 -3.64
C ILE A 96 -5.63 13.49 -2.38
N ILE A 97 -4.64 12.80 -1.80
CA ILE A 97 -3.92 13.29 -0.62
C ILE A 97 -3.17 14.59 -0.95
N TYR A 98 -2.48 14.63 -2.08
CA TYR A 98 -1.69 15.79 -2.47
C TYR A 98 -2.55 17.04 -2.70
N TYR A 99 -3.65 16.91 -3.45
CA TYR A 99 -4.53 18.04 -3.74
C TYR A 99 -5.56 18.32 -2.65
N GLY A 100 -5.93 17.32 -1.85
CA GLY A 100 -6.89 17.46 -0.75
C GLY A 100 -6.28 17.93 0.57
N ILE A 101 -5.02 17.58 0.83
CA ILE A 101 -4.35 17.91 2.09
C ILE A 101 -3.15 18.83 1.85
N PHE A 102 -2.14 18.37 1.12
CA PHE A 102 -0.87 19.12 1.04
C PHE A 102 -0.99 20.46 0.31
N THR A 103 -1.71 20.49 -0.81
CA THR A 103 -1.92 21.69 -1.62
C THR A 103 -2.67 22.78 -0.86
N PRO A 104 -3.83 22.52 -0.22
CA PRO A 104 -4.52 23.55 0.56
C PRO A 104 -3.71 23.97 1.79
N THR A 105 -3.01 23.06 2.48
CA THR A 105 -2.12 23.44 3.58
C THR A 105 -1.03 24.41 3.11
N GLY A 106 -0.37 24.12 1.98
CA GLY A 106 0.62 25.02 1.39
C GLY A 106 0.03 26.37 0.97
N LEU A 107 -1.18 26.37 0.41
CA LEU A 107 -1.88 27.59 0.02
C LEU A 107 -2.22 28.45 1.23
N ILE A 108 -2.72 27.85 2.31
CA ILE A 108 -3.03 28.54 3.58
C ILE A 108 -1.75 29.16 4.17
N LEU A 109 -0.65 28.41 4.21
CA LEU A 109 0.65 28.92 4.70
C LEU A 109 1.13 30.10 3.85
N LYS A 110 0.97 30.02 2.53
CA LYS A 110 1.30 31.11 1.60
C LYS A 110 0.42 32.34 1.82
N MET A 111 -0.88 32.16 2.05
CA MET A 111 -1.81 33.25 2.38
C MET A 111 -1.47 33.91 3.72
N LEU A 112 -1.03 33.12 4.70
CA LEU A 112 -0.53 33.61 6.00
C LEU A 112 0.88 34.23 5.92
N GLY A 113 1.51 34.25 4.73
CA GLY A 113 2.86 34.77 4.53
C GLY A 113 3.96 33.93 5.20
N LYS A 114 3.65 32.70 5.65
CA LYS A 114 4.61 31.83 6.34
C LYS A 114 5.41 31.03 5.30
N ASP A 115 6.69 31.38 5.17
CA ASP A 115 7.66 30.61 4.39
C ASP A 115 8.44 29.66 5.30
N LEU A 116 7.84 28.51 5.62
CA LEU A 116 8.47 27.50 6.48
C LEU A 116 9.73 26.89 5.86
N LEU A 117 9.77 26.82 4.53
CA LEU A 117 10.86 26.21 3.78
C LEU A 117 11.93 27.25 3.37
N ARG A 118 11.73 28.54 3.68
CA ARG A 118 12.61 29.66 3.30
C ARG A 118 12.97 29.60 1.81
N LEU A 119 11.98 29.35 0.96
CA LEU A 119 12.17 29.13 -0.47
C LEU A 119 12.58 30.40 -1.22
N LYS A 120 12.29 31.58 -0.66
CA LYS A 120 12.72 32.86 -1.24
C LYS A 120 14.22 33.05 -1.02
N LEU A 121 14.96 33.19 -2.12
CA LEU A 121 16.37 33.57 -2.09
C LEU A 121 16.53 35.01 -1.59
N ASP A 122 17.23 35.16 -0.47
CA ASP A 122 17.64 36.45 0.07
C ASP A 122 19.03 36.81 -0.47
N LYS A 123 19.09 37.78 -1.38
CA LYS A 123 20.35 38.24 -1.99
C LYS A 123 21.23 39.05 -1.01
N SER A 124 20.67 39.49 0.11
CA SER A 124 21.37 40.27 1.14
C SER A 124 21.89 39.41 2.29
N ALA A 125 21.52 38.12 2.33
CA ALA A 125 21.99 37.21 3.36
C ALA A 125 23.48 36.87 3.18
N ASN A 126 24.28 37.11 4.23
CA ASN A 126 25.68 36.68 4.28
C ASN A 126 25.83 35.16 4.27
N THR A 127 24.85 34.43 4.82
CA THR A 127 24.83 32.97 4.83
C THR A 127 23.42 32.43 5.03
N TYR A 128 23.13 31.27 4.42
CA TYR A 128 21.87 30.55 4.62
C TYR A 128 21.93 29.51 5.75
N TRP A 129 23.09 29.36 6.41
CA TRP A 129 23.26 28.44 7.53
C TRP A 129 22.32 28.82 8.68
N ILE A 130 21.49 27.86 9.09
CA ILE A 130 20.59 28.02 10.23
C ILE A 130 21.39 27.70 11.50
N HIS A 131 21.72 28.72 12.29
CA HIS A 131 22.33 28.52 13.60
C HIS A 131 21.32 27.81 14.52
N ARG A 132 21.78 26.76 15.21
CA ARG A 132 20.94 25.96 16.10
C ARG A 132 21.37 26.21 17.55
N GLU A 133 20.41 26.60 18.38
CA GLU A 133 20.56 26.67 19.83
C GLU A 133 19.49 25.79 20.48
N PRO A 134 19.87 24.79 21.29
CA PRO A 134 21.24 24.40 21.65
C PRO A 134 22.00 23.77 20.46
N PRO A 135 23.36 23.76 20.51
CA PRO A 135 24.17 23.05 19.53
C PRO A 135 23.76 21.56 19.49
N GLY A 136 23.95 20.93 18.32
CA GLY A 136 23.65 19.52 18.12
C GLY A 136 24.32 18.63 19.18
N PRO A 137 23.86 17.36 19.31
CA PRO A 137 24.38 16.47 20.34
C PRO A 137 25.90 16.37 20.27
N PRO A 138 26.59 16.32 21.42
CA PRO A 138 28.05 16.33 21.47
C PRO A 138 28.62 15.16 20.67
N PRO A 139 29.77 15.31 20.01
CA PRO A 139 30.37 14.24 19.19
C PRO A 139 30.51 12.90 19.92
N GLU A 140 30.70 12.96 21.24
CA GLU A 140 30.80 11.83 22.17
C GLU A 140 29.52 10.99 22.27
N SER A 141 28.35 11.52 21.87
CA SER A 141 27.09 10.78 21.88
C SER A 141 26.97 9.76 20.74
N MET A 142 27.89 9.77 19.77
CA MET A 142 27.84 8.90 18.59
C MET A 142 28.71 7.65 18.81
N ILE A 143 28.25 6.78 19.72
CA ILE A 143 29.02 5.67 20.31
C ILE A 143 29.34 4.55 19.28
N ASN A 144 28.57 4.43 18.19
CA ASN A 144 28.69 3.36 17.20
C ASN A 144 28.72 3.90 15.76
N GLN A 145 29.78 4.63 15.38
CA GLN A 145 29.92 5.19 14.02
C GLN A 145 30.68 4.32 13.02
N TYR A 146 31.22 3.18 13.45
CA TYR A 146 32.01 2.28 12.61
C TYR A 146 31.59 0.83 12.84
#